data_AF-A0A956QXT4-F1
#
_entry.id   AF-A0A956QXT4-F1
#
_cell.length_a   1.000
_cell.length_b   1.000
_cell.length_c   1.000
_cell.angle_alpha   90.00
_cell.angle_beta   90.00
_cell.angle_gamma   90.00
#
_symmetry.space_group_name_H-M   'P 1'
#
loop_
_entity.id
_entity.type
_entity.pdbx_description
1 polymer ?
#
loop_
_entity_poly.entity_id
_entity_poly.type
_entity_poly.pdbx_seq_one_letter_code
_entity_poly.pdbx_strand_id
1 'polypeptide(L)'
;MGTESNIKQSRAVRIWLLIIAAVLLLLFLETSGAGQKGANVALTTSREAVGAAVIVDGRKEGTVEDGRSWGVDGGIAVLELGSGNHKLELKKDERLILEKTISIDNREYIDLQGQ
;
A
#
# COMPACT_ATOMS: atom_id res chain seq x y z
N MET A 1 -20.57 -42.00 -39.73
CA MET A 1 -19.48 -42.86 -39.22
C MET A 1 -18.63 -41.99 -38.31
N GLY A 2 -19.04 -41.85 -37.04
CA GLY A 2 -18.44 -40.93 -36.08
C GLY A 2 -17.57 -41.71 -35.10
N THR A 3 -16.28 -41.45 -35.09
CA THR A 3 -15.38 -41.95 -34.04
C THR A 3 -15.32 -40.91 -32.94
N GLU A 4 -16.11 -41.10 -31.88
CA GLU A 4 -15.90 -40.39 -30.62
C GLU A 4 -14.60 -40.92 -29.99
N SER A 5 -13.54 -40.12 -30.06
CA SER A 5 -12.32 -40.39 -29.32
C SER A 5 -12.59 -40.14 -27.84
N ASN A 6 -12.84 -41.21 -27.09
CA ASN A 6 -12.86 -41.15 -25.64
C ASN A 6 -11.42 -40.94 -25.15
N ILE A 7 -10.96 -39.69 -25.14
CA ILE A 7 -9.65 -39.32 -24.63
C ILE A 7 -9.66 -39.61 -23.14
N LYS A 8 -9.10 -40.76 -22.76
CA LYS A 8 -8.93 -41.18 -21.36
C LYS A 8 -7.98 -40.18 -20.69
N GLN A 9 -8.55 -39.13 -20.13
CA GLN A 9 -7.83 -38.03 -19.53
C GLN A 9 -6.88 -38.59 -18.46
N SER A 10 -5.57 -38.52 -18.72
CA SER A 10 -4.57 -39.12 -17.86
C SER A 10 -4.65 -38.51 -16.46
N ARG A 11 -4.75 -39.36 -15.44
CA ARG A 11 -4.77 -38.94 -14.02
C ARG A 11 -3.57 -38.05 -13.67
N ALA A 12 -2.45 -38.27 -14.36
CA ALA A 12 -1.25 -37.44 -14.23
C ALA A 12 -1.52 -35.97 -14.58
N VAL A 13 -2.27 -35.69 -15.65
CA VAL A 13 -2.59 -34.31 -16.07
C VAL A 13 -3.43 -33.60 -15.02
N ARG A 14 -4.37 -34.31 -14.37
CA ARG A 14 -5.18 -33.74 -13.29
C ARG A 14 -4.34 -33.41 -12.06
N ILE A 15 -3.38 -34.26 -11.70
CA ILE A 15 -2.46 -34.01 -10.60
C ILE A 15 -1.60 -32.77 -10.90
N TRP A 16 -1.07 -32.65 -12.11
CA TRP A 16 -0.29 -31.48 -12.51
C TRP A 16 -1.10 -30.19 -12.50
N LEU A 17 -2.35 -30.22 -12.97
CA LEU A 17 -3.23 -29.04 -12.90
C LEU A 17 -3.54 -28.61 -11.46
N LEU A 18 -3.73 -29.57 -10.54
CA LEU A 18 -3.93 -29.25 -9.13
C LEU A 18 -2.69 -28.62 -8.49
N ILE A 19 -1.50 -29.10 -8.83
CA ILE A 19 -0.24 -28.52 -8.36
C ILE A 19 -0.12 -27.08 -8.86
N ILE A 20 -0.34 -26.84 -10.16
CA ILE A 20 -0.29 -25.49 -10.74
C ILE A 20 -1.30 -24.56 -10.07
N ALA A 21 -2.55 -25.02 -9.89
CA ALA A 21 -3.58 -24.23 -9.24
C ALA A 21 -3.23 -23.89 -7.78
N ALA A 22 -2.66 -24.84 -7.04
CA ALA A 22 -2.21 -24.62 -5.67
C ALA A 22 -1.07 -23.61 -5.59
N VAL A 23 -0.07 -23.70 -6.48
CA VAL A 23 1.04 -22.75 -6.56
C VAL A 23 0.52 -21.35 -6.91
N LEU A 24 -0.37 -21.23 -7.89
CA LEU A 24 -0.97 -19.95 -8.25
C LEU A 24 -1.79 -19.34 -7.12
N LEU A 25 -2.53 -20.16 -6.36
CA LEU A 25 -3.29 -19.69 -5.22
C LEU A 25 -2.37 -19.18 -4.09
N LEU A 26 -1.27 -19.87 -3.82
CA LEU A 26 -0.27 -19.42 -2.84
C LEU A 26 0.37 -18.10 -3.26
N LEU A 27 0.79 -17.98 -4.52
CA LEU A 27 1.32 -16.73 -5.06
C LEU A 27 0.29 -15.61 -5.00
N PHE A 28 -0.98 -15.91 -5.31
CA PHE A 28 -2.06 -14.93 -5.23
C PHE A 28 -2.26 -14.43 -3.80
N LEU A 29 -2.28 -15.32 -2.81
CA LEU A 29 -2.42 -14.94 -1.40
C LEU A 29 -1.23 -14.11 -0.91
N GLU A 30 -0.01 -14.47 -1.30
CA GLU A 30 1.21 -13.72 -0.96
C GLU A 30 1.19 -12.31 -1.58
N THR A 31 0.82 -12.22 -2.85
CA THR A 31 0.75 -10.93 -3.56
C THR A 31 -0.43 -10.07 -3.10
N SER A 32 -1.55 -10.69 -2.74
CA SER A 32 -2.77 -9.96 -2.30
C SER A 32 -2.61 -9.35 -0.90
N GLY A 33 -1.78 -9.95 -0.04
CA GLY A 33 -1.47 -9.41 1.28
C GLY A 33 -0.43 -8.28 1.25
N ALA A 34 0.44 -8.26 0.23
CA ALA A 34 1.53 -7.30 0.05
C ALA A 34 1.19 -6.19 -0.95
N GLY A 35 -0.09 -5.91 -1.17
CA GLY A 35 -0.53 -4.69 -1.85
C GLY A 35 -0.01 -3.50 -1.05
N GLN A 36 1.06 -2.88 -1.54
CA GLN A 36 1.54 -1.59 -1.08
C GLN A 36 0.36 -0.63 -1.26
N LYS A 37 -0.41 -0.45 -0.19
CA LYS A 37 -1.52 0.50 -0.10
C LYS A 37 -1.04 1.80 -0.72
N GLY A 38 -1.75 2.27 -1.74
CA GLY A 38 -1.30 3.33 -2.63
C GLY A 38 -1.00 4.58 -1.83
N ALA A 39 0.26 4.76 -1.49
CA ALA A 39 0.74 5.93 -0.78
C ALA A 39 0.57 7.16 -1.67
N ASN A 40 -0.41 8.01 -1.36
CA ASN A 40 -0.64 9.25 -2.09
C ASN A 40 -0.17 10.49 -1.31
N VAL A 41 0.22 10.32 -0.05
CA VAL A 41 0.77 11.41 0.78
C VAL A 41 2.04 10.94 1.49
N ALA A 42 3.13 11.68 1.28
CA ALA A 42 4.36 11.55 2.06
C ALA A 42 4.53 12.80 2.93
N LEU A 43 4.71 12.58 4.24
CA LEU A 43 4.97 13.60 5.23
C LEU A 43 6.43 13.50 5.65
N THR A 44 7.17 14.59 5.50
CA THR A 44 8.53 14.71 6.02
C THR A 44 8.53 15.61 7.24
N THR A 45 9.31 15.25 8.25
CA THR A 45 9.37 15.96 9.52
C THR A 45 10.76 15.92 10.12
N SER A 46 11.01 16.68 11.19
CA SER A 46 12.28 16.66 11.89
C SER A 46 12.53 15.31 12.59
N ARG A 47 13.78 15.04 12.94
CA ARG A 47 14.15 13.80 13.67
C ARG A 47 13.47 13.69 15.03
N GLU A 48 13.15 14.82 15.66
CA GLU A 48 12.47 14.87 16.97
C GLU A 48 11.05 14.28 16.91
N ALA A 49 10.43 14.34 15.73
CA ALA A 49 9.10 13.79 15.50
C ALA A 49 9.10 12.29 15.14
N VAL A 50 10.27 11.64 15.01
CA VAL A 50 10.34 10.18 14.84
C VAL A 50 9.67 9.48 16.03
N GLY A 51 8.80 8.52 15.74
CA GLY A 51 7.94 7.84 16.70
C GLY A 51 6.63 8.56 17.02
N ALA A 52 6.37 9.76 16.46
CA ALA A 52 5.09 10.43 16.62
C ALA A 52 3.97 9.66 15.90
N ALA A 53 2.80 9.58 16.53
CA ALA A 53 1.59 9.09 15.91
C ALA A 53 1.06 10.13 14.92
N VAL A 54 0.73 9.66 13.70
CA VAL A 54 0.08 10.47 12.69
C VAL A 54 -1.42 10.22 12.76
N ILE A 55 -2.16 11.27 13.08
CA ILE A 55 -3.60 11.26 13.25
C ILE A 55 -4.21 12.06 12.10
N VAL A 56 -5.17 11.47 11.40
CA VAL A 56 -5.92 12.11 10.33
C VAL A 56 -7.40 12.06 10.67
N ASP A 57 -8.07 13.21 10.67
CA ASP A 57 -9.49 13.35 11.01
C ASP A 57 -9.86 12.70 12.35
N GLY A 58 -8.95 12.79 13.32
CA GLY A 58 -9.11 12.22 14.66
C GLY A 58 -8.78 10.72 14.79
N ARG A 59 -8.37 10.05 13.71
CA ARG A 59 -7.99 8.63 13.70
C ARG A 59 -6.49 8.45 13.51
N LYS A 60 -5.87 7.54 14.26
CA LYS A 60 -4.46 7.18 14.04
C LYS A 60 -4.33 6.39 12.74
N GLU A 61 -3.67 6.97 11.75
CA GLU A 61 -3.43 6.35 10.44
C GLU A 61 -2.00 5.80 10.31
N GLY A 62 -1.05 6.33 11.09
CA GLY A 62 0.35 5.90 10.97
C GLY A 62 1.24 6.32 12.14
N THR A 63 2.53 6.09 11.97
CA THR A 63 3.59 6.55 12.88
C THR A 63 4.75 7.06 12.03
N VAL A 64 5.45 8.09 12.50
CA VAL A 64 6.63 8.63 11.82
C VAL A 64 7.81 7.67 12.03
N GLU A 65 8.38 7.21 10.93
CA GLU A 65 9.57 6.37 10.88
C GLU A 65 10.83 7.21 10.60
N ASP A 66 12.02 6.65 10.82
CA ASP A 66 13.28 7.31 10.43
C ASP A 66 13.38 7.35 8.90
N GLY A 67 13.54 8.55 8.34
CA GLY A 67 13.58 8.80 6.89
C GLY A 67 14.86 8.33 6.19
N ARG A 68 15.89 7.86 6.93
CA ARG A 68 17.18 7.45 6.33
C ARG A 68 17.03 6.39 5.24
N SER A 69 16.16 5.40 5.41
CA SER A 69 15.92 4.37 4.40
C SER A 69 15.20 4.89 3.15
N TRP A 70 14.60 6.06 3.25
CA TRP A 70 13.89 6.77 2.18
C TRP A 70 14.71 7.92 1.59
N GLY A 71 15.97 8.08 1.98
CA GLY A 71 16.86 9.14 1.49
C GLY A 71 16.51 10.54 2.01
N VAL A 72 15.72 10.65 3.08
CA VAL A 72 15.30 11.91 3.69
C VAL A 72 15.95 12.07 5.07
N ASP A 73 16.46 13.26 5.38
CA ASP A 73 16.96 13.54 6.74
C ASP A 73 15.79 13.93 7.65
N GLY A 74 15.63 13.20 8.76
CA GLY A 74 14.54 13.38 9.71
C GLY A 74 13.58 12.20 9.76
N GLY A 75 12.29 12.48 9.95
CA GLY A 75 11.24 11.49 10.00
C GLY A 75 10.39 11.49 8.73
N ILE A 76 9.85 10.33 8.37
CA ILE A 76 8.92 10.17 7.26
C ILE A 76 7.68 9.40 7.71
N ALA A 77 6.50 9.80 7.24
CA ALA A 77 5.30 8.99 7.33
C ALA A 77 4.60 8.97 5.96
N VAL A 78 4.17 7.79 5.56
CA VAL A 78 3.53 7.57 4.26
C VAL A 78 2.10 7.12 4.51
N LEU A 79 1.14 7.80 3.89
CA LEU A 79 -0.29 7.63 4.14
C LEU A 79 -1.05 7.46 2.81
N GLU A 80 -2.17 6.75 2.90
CA GLU A 80 -3.18 6.69 1.86
C GLU A 80 -4.43 7.42 2.38
N LEU A 81 -4.78 8.52 1.74
CA LEU A 81 -5.91 9.36 2.12
C LEU A 81 -6.87 9.52 0.94
N GLY A 82 -8.17 9.63 1.24
CA GLY A 82 -9.17 9.90 0.21
C GLY A 82 -9.02 11.29 -0.41
N SER A 83 -9.80 11.56 -1.47
CA SER A 83 -9.98 12.94 -1.92
C SER A 83 -10.75 13.74 -0.88
N GLY A 84 -10.32 14.96 -0.60
CA GLY A 84 -11.02 15.88 0.31
C GLY A 84 -10.09 16.66 1.21
N ASN A 85 -10.70 17.41 2.13
CA ASN A 85 -9.98 18.13 3.17
C ASN A 85 -9.77 17.21 4.37
N HIS A 86 -8.52 17.02 4.75
CA HIS A 86 -8.10 16.19 5.87
C HIS A 86 -7.39 17.04 6.91
N LYS A 87 -7.78 16.87 8.18
CA LYS A 87 -7.07 17.47 9.31
C LYS A 87 -5.96 16.51 9.75
N LEU A 88 -4.72 16.92 9.57
CA LEU A 88 -3.55 16.15 9.96
C LEU A 88 -2.98 16.66 11.27
N GLU A 89 -2.77 15.74 12.21
CA GLU A 89 -2.21 15.99 13.54
C GLU A 89 -1.03 15.04 13.75
N LEU A 90 0.12 15.56 14.17
CA LEU A 90 1.23 14.75 14.68
C LEU A 90 1.23 14.84 16.20
N LYS A 91 1.13 13.71 16.89
CA LYS A 91 1.21 13.63 18.35
C LYS A 91 2.34 12.73 18.81
N LYS A 92 3.12 13.17 19.79
CA LYS A 92 4.14 12.35 20.45
C LYS A 92 3.95 12.47 21.94
N ASP A 93 3.88 11.34 22.64
CA ASP A 93 3.64 11.29 24.08
C ASP A 93 2.42 12.15 24.50
N GLU A 94 1.32 12.01 23.74
CA GLU A 94 0.06 12.77 23.88
C GLU A 94 0.15 14.28 23.61
N ARG A 95 1.34 14.82 23.34
CA ARG A 95 1.55 16.22 22.96
C ARG A 95 1.39 16.43 21.47
N LEU A 96 0.60 17.44 21.08
CA LEU A 96 0.48 17.90 19.70
C LEU A 96 1.79 18.60 19.28
N ILE A 97 2.44 18.06 18.25
CA ILE A 97 3.64 18.64 17.63
C ILE A 97 3.25 19.57 16.49
N LEU A 98 2.35 19.10 15.63
CA LEU A 98 1.95 19.80 14.42
C LEU A 98 0.47 19.53 14.14
N GLU A 99 -0.23 20.56 13.68
CA GLU A 99 -1.58 20.46 13.15
C GLU A 99 -1.63 21.20 11.81
N LYS A 100 -2.14 20.54 10.77
CA LYS A 100 -2.26 21.12 9.43
C LYS A 100 -3.44 20.51 8.69
N THR A 101 -4.25 21.35 8.07
CA THR A 101 -5.27 20.89 7.12
C THR A 101 -4.65 20.79 5.73
N ILE A 102 -4.81 19.64 5.08
CA ILE A 102 -4.40 19.41 3.70
C ILE A 102 -5.63 19.10 2.84
N SER A 103 -5.64 19.60 1.61
CA SER A 103 -6.65 19.22 0.62
C SER A 103 -6.01 18.28 -0.38
N ILE A 104 -6.61 17.12 -0.57
CA ILE A 104 -6.16 16.11 -1.52
C ILE A 104 -7.18 16.09 -2.66
N ASP A 105 -6.76 16.52 -3.84
CA ASP A 105 -7.51 16.26 -5.06
C ASP A 105 -6.94 14.98 -5.68
N ASN A 106 -7.75 13.93 -5.74
CA ASN A 106 -7.33 12.62 -6.26
C ASN A 106 -7.28 12.60 -7.80
N ARG A 107 -6.99 13.76 -8.40
CA ARG A 107 -7.05 14.04 -9.84
C ARG A 107 -5.75 14.66 -10.34
N GLU A 108 -4.61 13.97 -10.18
CA GLU A 108 -3.47 14.19 -11.07
C GLU A 108 -2.45 13.06 -10.96
N TYR A 109 -2.65 12.03 -11.77
CA TYR A 109 -1.56 11.22 -12.30
C TYR A 109 -1.67 11.24 -13.83
N ILE A 110 -1.12 12.29 -14.43
CA ILE A 110 -0.65 12.26 -15.82
C ILE A 110 0.72 12.93 -15.84
N ASP A 111 1.78 12.16 -15.61
CA ASP A 111 3.07 12.48 -16.21
C ASP A 111 3.18 11.63 -17.49
N LEU A 112 2.78 12.23 -18.60
CA LEU A 112 3.23 11.80 -19.91
C LEU A 112 4.46 12.64 -20.21
N GLN A 113 5.64 12.15 -19.85
CA GLN A 113 6.88 12.70 -20.37
C GLN A 113 6.79 12.81 -21.90
N GLY A 114 6.99 14.03 -22.39
CA GLY A 114 7.43 14.31 -23.75
C GLY A 114 6.34 14.82 -24.69
N GLN A 115 6.24 16.14 -24.82
CA GLN A 115 6.68 16.84 -26.04
C GLN A 115 6.90 18.33 -25.78
#